data_AF-A0A1B7V8Q4-F1
#
_entry.id   AF-A0A1B7V8Q4-F1
#
_cell.length_a   1.000
_cell.length_b   1.000
_cell.length_c   1.000
_cell.angle_alpha   90.00
_cell.angle_beta   90.00
_cell.angle_gamma   90.00
#
_symmetry.space_group_name_H-M   'P 1'
#
loop_
_entity.id
_entity.type
_entity.pdbx_description
1 polymer ?
#
loop_
_entity_poly.entity_id
_entity_poly.type
_entity_poly.pdbx_seq_one_letter_code
_entity_poly.pdbx_strand_id
1 'polypeptide(L)'
;MKYRFLLASSVLILSLNVFASPALSQTNTKCEQHQEIFTFQVPNYAIKFHQGGAILNIKVAYRLTPEAISQNAYPDFVPIRKDIDKFLTNYPNDGDFWEIINKKLVQFLLDKYPQMASLSVELGVFPTPGEPFPRSSIVYSTRPQSCPLSFYPQL
;
A
#
# COMPACT_ATOMS: atom_id res chain seq x y z
N MET A 1 -69.73 42.42 -29.46
CA MET A 1 -68.87 43.26 -30.33
C MET A 1 -67.55 43.52 -29.58
N LYS A 2 -66.50 42.81 -30.01
CA LYS A 2 -65.05 42.83 -29.64
C LYS A 2 -64.62 43.48 -28.30
N TYR A 3 -64.36 42.65 -27.28
CA TYR A 3 -63.45 42.96 -26.17
C TYR A 3 -62.04 42.47 -26.53
N ARG A 4 -61.04 43.36 -26.44
CA ARG A 4 -59.62 43.07 -26.70
C ARG A 4 -58.96 42.56 -25.42
N PHE A 5 -58.42 41.34 -25.48
CA PHE A 5 -57.56 40.76 -24.45
C PHE A 5 -56.13 41.36 -24.56
N LEU A 6 -55.62 41.81 -23.41
CA LEU A 6 -54.21 42.05 -23.11
C LEU A 6 -53.49 40.70 -23.02
N LEU A 7 -52.26 40.58 -23.54
CA LEU A 7 -51.22 39.74 -22.94
C LEU A 7 -49.83 40.33 -23.31
N ALA A 8 -49.08 40.67 -22.26
CA ALA A 8 -47.73 41.23 -22.32
C ALA A 8 -46.68 40.17 -22.66
N SER A 9 -45.65 40.57 -23.40
CA SER A 9 -44.54 39.71 -23.83
C SER A 9 -43.60 39.36 -22.68
N SER A 10 -43.24 38.07 -22.66
CA SER A 10 -42.13 37.42 -21.96
C SER A 10 -40.79 38.10 -22.35
N VAL A 11 -39.70 38.05 -21.58
CA VAL A 11 -38.82 36.88 -21.41
C VAL A 11 -37.78 37.22 -20.32
N LEU A 12 -37.55 36.31 -19.36
CA LEU A 12 -36.39 36.32 -18.45
C LEU A 12 -35.58 35.05 -18.72
N ILE A 13 -34.40 35.17 -19.35
CA ILE A 13 -33.47 34.05 -19.57
C ILE A 13 -32.46 34.05 -18.43
N LEU A 14 -32.55 33.06 -17.53
CA LEU A 14 -31.47 32.70 -16.61
C LEU A 14 -30.73 31.50 -17.21
N SER A 15 -29.56 31.73 -17.78
CA SER A 15 -28.63 30.67 -18.18
C SER A 15 -27.77 30.26 -16.97
N LEU A 16 -28.08 29.11 -16.36
CA LEU A 16 -27.19 28.43 -15.41
C LEU A 16 -26.30 27.44 -16.19
N ASN A 17 -25.03 27.80 -16.37
CA ASN A 17 -24.01 26.85 -16.80
C ASN A 17 -23.63 25.96 -15.61
N VAL A 18 -24.19 24.75 -15.56
CA VAL A 18 -23.73 23.69 -14.66
C VAL A 18 -22.61 22.94 -15.37
N PHE A 19 -21.36 23.31 -15.09
CA PHE A 19 -20.22 22.43 -15.38
C PHE A 19 -20.25 21.30 -14.35
N ALA A 20 -20.96 20.22 -14.68
CA ALA A 20 -20.83 18.96 -13.95
C ALA A 20 -19.45 18.37 -14.28
N SER A 21 -18.51 18.47 -13.36
CA SER A 21 -17.28 17.68 -13.43
C SER A 21 -17.64 16.20 -13.28
N PRO A 22 -17.06 15.27 -14.06
CA PRO A 22 -17.28 13.85 -13.84
C PRO A 22 -16.70 13.48 -12.47
N ALA A 23 -17.56 13.11 -11.53
CA ALA A 23 -17.14 12.52 -10.28
C ALA A 23 -16.42 11.21 -10.62
N LEU A 24 -15.16 11.08 -10.20
CA LEU A 24 -14.46 9.81 -10.17
C LEU A 24 -15.33 8.85 -9.35
N SER A 25 -15.92 7.85 -10.02
CA SER A 25 -16.65 6.77 -9.37
C SER A 25 -15.65 6.01 -8.51
N GLN A 26 -15.55 6.39 -7.25
CA GLN A 26 -14.94 5.58 -6.22
C GLN A 26 -15.84 4.36 -6.09
N THR A 27 -15.50 3.28 -6.79
CA THR A 27 -16.02 1.96 -6.50
C THR A 27 -15.65 1.68 -5.05
N ASN A 28 -16.63 1.81 -4.14
CA ASN A 28 -16.51 1.38 -2.76
C ASN A 28 -16.25 -0.13 -2.77
N THR A 29 -14.99 -0.54 -2.88
CA THR A 29 -14.59 -1.92 -2.59
C THR A 29 -14.93 -2.12 -1.12
N LYS A 30 -15.98 -2.89 -0.82
CA LYS A 30 -16.44 -3.12 0.55
C LYS A 30 -15.40 -4.00 1.28
N CYS A 31 -14.34 -3.38 1.76
CA CYS A 31 -13.16 -4.02 2.35
C CYS A 31 -13.40 -4.69 3.71
N GLU A 32 -14.63 -4.68 4.17
CA GLU A 32 -15.05 -5.22 5.47
C GLU A 32 -15.53 -6.67 5.40
N GLN A 33 -15.77 -7.22 4.20
CA GLN A 33 -16.18 -8.61 4.08
C GLN A 33 -14.96 -9.50 3.85
N HIS A 34 -14.67 -10.37 4.83
CA HIS A 34 -13.66 -11.44 4.81
C HIS A 34 -12.22 -10.94 4.60
N GLN A 35 -11.54 -10.68 5.72
CA GLN A 35 -10.13 -10.27 5.71
C GLN A 35 -9.26 -11.50 6.00
N GLU A 36 -8.30 -11.75 5.12
CA GLU A 36 -7.25 -12.72 5.39
C GLU A 36 -5.91 -12.01 5.36
N ILE A 37 -5.39 -11.81 6.57
CA ILE A 37 -4.14 -11.08 6.83
C ILE A 37 -3.17 -12.06 7.44
N PHE A 38 -1.97 -12.11 6.88
CA PHE A 38 -0.88 -12.94 7.33
C PHE A 38 0.24 -12.06 7.83
N THR A 39 0.94 -12.52 8.87
CA THR A 39 2.11 -11.83 9.41
C THR A 39 3.22 -12.82 9.69
N PHE A 40 4.46 -12.38 9.46
CA PHE A 40 5.65 -13.13 9.88
C PHE A 40 6.80 -12.17 10.16
N GLN A 41 7.86 -12.68 10.80
CA GLN A 41 9.03 -11.90 11.17
C GLN A 41 10.32 -12.61 10.75
N VAL A 42 11.33 -11.81 10.43
CA VAL A 42 12.73 -12.25 10.23
C VAL A 42 13.59 -11.47 11.23
N PRO A 43 13.72 -11.99 12.48
CA PRO A 43 14.49 -11.32 13.51
C PRO A 43 16.00 -11.48 13.27
N ASN A 44 16.78 -10.50 13.73
CA ASN A 44 18.25 -10.54 13.74
C ASN A 44 18.87 -10.89 12.37
N TYR A 45 18.30 -10.38 11.29
CA TYR A 45 18.81 -10.57 9.94
C TYR A 45 20.11 -9.78 9.74
N ALA A 46 21.24 -10.48 9.63
CA ALA A 46 22.54 -9.86 9.43
C ALA A 46 22.80 -9.59 7.94
N ILE A 47 23.06 -8.32 7.60
CA ILE A 47 23.53 -7.90 6.28
C ILE A 47 24.99 -7.44 6.41
N LYS A 48 25.85 -7.92 5.50
CA LYS A 48 27.31 -7.74 5.61
C LYS A 48 27.88 -6.56 4.84
N PHE A 49 27.21 -6.13 3.78
CA PHE A 49 27.83 -5.24 2.77
C PHE A 49 27.25 -3.81 2.77
N HIS A 50 25.93 -3.66 2.99
CA HIS A 50 25.28 -2.35 3.00
C HIS A 50 25.75 -1.50 4.20
N GLN A 51 26.27 -0.30 3.96
CA GLN A 51 26.71 0.67 4.99
C GLN A 51 27.68 0.11 6.06
N GLY A 52 28.57 -0.82 5.70
CA GLY A 52 29.48 -1.45 6.68
C GLY A 52 28.82 -2.54 7.53
N GLY A 53 27.62 -2.98 7.14
CA GLY A 53 26.87 -4.05 7.76
C GLY A 53 25.87 -3.57 8.81
N ALA A 54 24.79 -4.34 8.97
CA ALA A 54 23.75 -4.06 9.95
C ALA A 54 23.07 -5.35 10.42
N ILE A 55 22.38 -5.26 11.55
CA ILE A 55 21.43 -6.28 11.98
C ILE A 55 20.04 -5.67 11.83
N LEU A 56 19.13 -6.40 11.19
CA LEU A 56 17.79 -5.95 10.86
C LEU A 56 16.75 -6.80 11.58
N ASN A 57 15.66 -6.17 12.01
CA ASN A 57 14.42 -6.84 12.36
C ASN A 57 13.39 -6.52 11.28
N ILE A 58 12.92 -7.54 10.57
CA ILE A 58 11.97 -7.37 9.48
C ILE A 58 10.63 -7.94 9.92
N LYS A 59 9.57 -7.13 9.93
CA LYS A 59 8.20 -7.62 10.14
C LYS A 59 7.42 -7.39 8.87
N VAL A 60 6.69 -8.41 8.44
CA VAL A 60 5.92 -8.41 7.20
C VAL A 60 4.47 -8.71 7.55
N ALA A 61 3.56 -7.90 7.02
CA ALA A 61 2.12 -8.16 7.09
C ALA A 61 1.52 -7.97 5.70
N TYR A 62 0.69 -8.89 5.23
CA TYR A 62 0.02 -8.74 3.94
C TYR A 62 -1.41 -9.23 4.00
N ARG A 63 -2.26 -8.56 3.23
CA ARG A 63 -3.66 -8.94 3.02
C ARG A 63 -3.80 -9.61 1.67
N LEU A 64 -4.56 -10.70 1.60
CA LEU A 64 -4.86 -11.37 0.33
C LEU A 64 -5.91 -10.62 -0.49
N THR A 65 -5.84 -10.76 -1.82
CA THR A 65 -6.91 -10.36 -2.72
C THR A 65 -8.12 -11.30 -2.58
N PRO A 66 -9.35 -10.82 -2.82
CA PRO A 66 -10.53 -11.69 -2.84
C PRO A 66 -10.39 -12.88 -3.80
N GLU A 67 -9.74 -12.66 -4.95
CA GLU A 67 -9.48 -13.72 -5.93
C GLU A 67 -8.59 -14.81 -5.35
N ALA A 68 -7.50 -14.44 -4.66
CA ALA A 68 -6.60 -15.41 -4.03
C ALA A 68 -7.33 -16.23 -2.95
N ILE A 69 -8.19 -15.59 -2.15
CA ILE A 69 -9.01 -16.26 -1.13
C ILE A 69 -9.96 -17.27 -1.82
N SER A 70 -10.73 -16.83 -2.81
CA SER A 70 -11.71 -17.68 -3.51
C SER A 70 -11.08 -18.90 -4.22
N GLN A 71 -9.82 -18.78 -4.65
CA GLN A 71 -9.08 -19.84 -5.34
C GLN A 71 -8.21 -20.68 -4.40
N ASN A 72 -8.20 -20.38 -3.10
CA ASN A 72 -7.24 -20.91 -2.13
C ASN A 72 -5.77 -20.76 -2.57
N ALA A 73 -5.44 -19.66 -3.25
CA ALA A 73 -4.12 -19.36 -3.76
C ALA A 73 -3.26 -18.63 -2.71
N TYR A 74 -3.05 -19.28 -1.55
CA TYR A 74 -2.28 -18.71 -0.44
C TYR A 74 -0.77 -18.72 -0.75
N PRO A 75 -0.09 -17.56 -0.74
CA PRO A 75 1.35 -17.53 -0.91
C PRO A 75 2.03 -18.13 0.34
N ASP A 76 2.98 -19.05 0.11
CA ASP A 76 3.84 -19.60 1.15
C ASP A 76 4.82 -18.53 1.65
N PHE A 77 4.99 -18.43 2.97
CA PHE A 77 5.92 -17.49 3.59
C PHE A 77 7.40 -17.84 3.33
N VAL A 78 7.72 -19.12 3.06
CA VAL A 78 9.10 -19.57 2.82
C VAL A 78 9.68 -18.92 1.55
N PRO A 79 9.00 -18.94 0.38
CA PRO A 79 9.40 -18.16 -0.79
C PRO A 79 9.55 -16.66 -0.53
N ILE A 80 8.60 -16.04 0.21
CA ILE A 80 8.64 -14.61 0.50
C ILE A 80 9.91 -14.27 1.29
N ARG A 81 10.23 -15.05 2.33
CA ARG A 81 11.47 -14.89 3.11
C ARG A 81 12.72 -15.02 2.24
N LYS A 82 12.75 -16.01 1.33
CA LYS A 82 13.88 -16.21 0.41
C LYS A 82 14.05 -15.03 -0.55
N ASP A 83 12.94 -14.45 -0.98
CA ASP A 83 12.96 -13.27 -1.86
C ASP A 83 13.40 -12.00 -1.13
N ILE A 84 13.03 -11.83 0.14
CA ILE A 84 13.57 -10.76 1.00
C ILE A 84 15.08 -10.90 1.12
N ASP A 85 15.57 -12.10 1.43
CA ASP A 85 17.01 -12.37 1.52
C ASP A 85 17.74 -12.07 0.20
N LYS A 86 17.21 -12.57 -0.92
CA LYS A 86 17.76 -12.28 -2.24
C LYS A 86 17.75 -10.78 -2.57
N PHE A 87 16.68 -10.07 -2.25
CA PHE A 87 16.58 -8.64 -2.49
C PHE A 87 17.64 -7.87 -1.72
N LEU A 88 17.77 -8.13 -0.41
CA LEU A 88 18.69 -7.42 0.47
C LEU A 88 20.16 -7.76 0.17
N THR A 89 20.47 -9.02 -0.14
CA THR A 89 21.84 -9.45 -0.45
C THR A 89 22.34 -8.96 -1.81
N ASN A 90 21.43 -8.74 -2.78
CA ASN A 90 21.76 -8.27 -4.12
C ASN A 90 21.38 -6.80 -4.36
N TYR A 91 21.11 -6.06 -3.28
CA TYR A 91 20.74 -4.65 -3.40
C TYR A 91 21.93 -3.85 -3.97
N PRO A 92 21.78 -3.14 -5.09
CA PRO A 92 22.93 -2.67 -5.88
C PRO A 92 23.58 -1.39 -5.34
N ASN A 93 22.96 -0.70 -4.38
CA ASN A 93 23.44 0.60 -3.91
C ASN A 93 23.68 0.58 -2.40
N ASP A 94 24.95 0.54 -2.00
CA ASP A 94 25.36 0.52 -0.58
C ASP A 94 25.16 1.85 0.15
N GLY A 95 24.84 2.94 -0.56
CA GLY A 95 24.66 4.28 0.00
C GLY A 95 23.22 4.68 0.30
N ASP A 96 22.23 3.92 -0.19
CA ASP A 96 20.81 4.26 0.04
C ASP A 96 20.45 4.15 1.54
N PHE A 97 19.61 5.08 2.01
CA PHE A 97 19.05 4.98 3.35
C PHE A 97 18.12 3.77 3.48
N TRP A 98 18.03 3.22 4.70
CA TRP A 98 17.21 2.06 5.00
C TRP A 98 15.72 2.26 4.65
N GLU A 99 15.18 3.48 4.71
CA GLU A 99 13.79 3.74 4.30
C GLU A 99 13.61 3.58 2.78
N ILE A 100 14.63 3.92 1.99
CA ILE A 100 14.61 3.74 0.53
C ILE A 100 14.68 2.25 0.18
N ILE A 101 15.52 1.48 0.88
CA ILE A 101 15.57 0.03 0.73
C ILE A 101 14.22 -0.58 1.07
N ASN A 102 13.62 -0.20 2.20
CA ASN A 102 12.32 -0.72 2.62
C ASN A 102 11.23 -0.41 1.58
N LYS A 103 11.21 0.82 1.05
CA LYS A 103 10.26 1.21 0.00
C LYS A 103 10.40 0.35 -1.25
N LYS A 104 11.64 0.11 -1.71
CA LYS A 104 11.90 -0.74 -2.88
C LYS A 104 11.59 -2.22 -2.59
N LEU A 105 11.82 -2.69 -1.37
CA LEU A 105 11.47 -4.04 -0.95
C LEU A 105 9.95 -4.26 -1.00
N VAL A 106 9.16 -3.33 -0.46
CA VAL A 106 7.69 -3.40 -0.52
C VAL A 106 7.20 -3.44 -1.96
N GLN A 107 7.75 -2.59 -2.83
CA GLN A 107 7.39 -2.58 -4.25
C GLN A 107 7.72 -3.91 -4.93
N PHE A 108 8.94 -4.41 -4.72
CA PHE A 108 9.40 -5.69 -5.26
C PHE A 108 8.51 -6.86 -4.83
N LEU A 109 8.18 -6.93 -3.53
CA LEU A 109 7.32 -7.99 -3.00
C LEU A 109 5.90 -7.89 -3.53
N LEU A 110 5.31 -6.69 -3.57
CA LEU A 110 3.99 -6.53 -4.19
C LEU A 110 4.03 -6.98 -5.64
N ASP A 111 4.95 -6.48 -6.47
CA ASP A 111 5.03 -6.85 -7.88
C ASP A 111 5.17 -8.36 -8.11
N LYS A 112 5.95 -9.03 -7.25
CA LYS A 112 6.18 -10.47 -7.33
C LYS A 112 5.02 -11.33 -6.83
N TYR A 113 4.25 -10.86 -5.86
CA TYR A 113 3.17 -11.61 -5.21
C TYR A 113 1.81 -10.95 -5.53
N PRO A 114 1.20 -11.23 -6.70
CA PRO A 114 -0.09 -10.65 -7.11
C PRO A 114 -1.25 -11.06 -6.21
N GLN A 115 -1.09 -12.12 -5.40
CA GLN A 115 -2.08 -12.54 -4.41
C GLN A 115 -2.22 -11.54 -3.25
N MET A 116 -1.28 -10.61 -3.09
CA MET A 116 -1.33 -9.58 -2.06
C MET A 116 -2.09 -8.35 -2.55
N ALA A 117 -3.19 -8.02 -1.87
CA ALA A 117 -3.95 -6.78 -2.04
C ALA A 117 -3.20 -5.58 -1.45
N SER A 118 -2.59 -5.79 -0.29
CA SER A 118 -1.79 -4.80 0.43
C SER A 118 -0.69 -5.45 1.25
N LEU A 119 0.37 -4.69 1.49
CA LEU A 119 1.60 -5.13 2.16
C LEU A 119 2.11 -4.03 3.09
N SER A 120 2.60 -4.46 4.24
CA SER A 120 3.38 -3.69 5.21
C SER A 120 4.70 -4.37 5.42
N VAL A 121 5.78 -3.59 5.41
CA VAL A 121 7.08 -4.03 5.90
C VAL A 121 7.61 -3.01 6.90
N GLU A 122 7.78 -3.45 8.15
CA GLU A 122 8.59 -2.75 9.15
C GLU A 122 10.03 -3.25 9.03
N LEU A 123 10.94 -2.31 8.79
CA LEU A 123 12.38 -2.55 8.77
C LEU A 123 13.02 -1.82 9.95
N GLY A 124 13.29 -2.56 11.02
CA GLY A 124 14.08 -2.11 12.15
C GLY A 124 15.57 -2.35 11.90
N VAL A 125 16.40 -1.37 12.23
CA VAL A 125 17.85 -1.37 12.07
C VAL A 125 18.47 -1.18 13.45
N PHE A 126 19.28 -2.14 13.88
CA PHE A 126 19.99 -2.05 15.15
C PHE A 126 21.08 -0.98 15.11
N PRO A 127 21.44 -0.39 16.27
CA PRO A 127 22.60 0.47 16.39
C PRO A 127 23.89 -0.15 15.84
N THR A 128 24.73 0.69 15.23
CA THR A 128 26.10 0.38 14.86
C THR A 128 27.05 1.37 15.53
N PRO A 129 28.38 1.12 15.57
CA PRO A 129 29.33 2.09 16.13
C PRO A 129 29.28 3.47 15.48
N GLY A 130 28.94 3.55 14.18
CA GLY A 130 28.78 4.82 13.46
C GLY A 130 27.41 5.47 13.64
N GLU A 131 26.39 4.70 14.03
CA GLU A 131 24.99 5.12 14.15
C GLU A 131 24.39 4.48 15.43
N PRO A 132 24.58 5.10 16.61
CA PRO A 132 24.39 4.43 17.90
C PRO A 132 22.92 4.32 18.35
N PHE A 133 21.97 4.82 17.56
CA PHE A 133 20.55 4.79 17.88
C PHE A 133 19.80 3.82 16.98
N PRO A 134 18.81 3.08 17.52
CA PRO A 134 17.96 2.23 16.71
C PRO A 134 17.15 3.09 15.74
N ARG A 135 16.97 2.59 14.52
CA ARG A 135 16.15 3.24 13.49
C ARG A 135 15.11 2.25 13.01
N SER A 136 13.95 2.76 12.61
CA SER A 136 12.94 1.91 11.98
C SER A 136 12.16 2.69 10.94
N SER A 137 11.72 1.98 9.92
CA SER A 137 10.76 2.50 8.96
C SER A 137 9.66 1.50 8.74
N ILE A 138 8.43 1.98 8.56
CA ILE A 138 7.32 1.13 8.15
C ILE A 138 6.80 1.66 6.82
N VAL A 139 6.78 0.79 5.82
CA VAL A 139 6.24 1.11 4.51
C VAL A 139 4.98 0.29 4.30
N TYR A 140 3.90 1.00 3.98
CA TYR A 140 2.60 0.45 3.67
C TYR A 140 2.26 0.74 2.21
N SER A 141 1.76 -0.27 1.50
CA SER A 141 1.28 -0.09 0.13
C SER A 141 0.06 -0.97 -0.13
N THR A 142 -0.86 -0.43 -0.92
CA THR A 142 -2.12 -1.07 -1.30
C THR A 142 -2.27 -0.94 -2.81
N ARG A 143 -2.63 -2.03 -3.48
CA ARG A 143 -2.89 -2.01 -4.92
C ARG A 143 -4.11 -1.12 -5.22
N PRO A 144 -4.15 -0.45 -6.40
CA PRO A 144 -5.33 0.27 -6.82
C PRO A 144 -6.58 -0.61 -6.74
N GLN A 145 -7.69 -0.03 -6.28
CA GLN A 145 -9.01 -0.70 -6.15
C GLN A 145 -9.04 -1.92 -5.19
N SER A 146 -7.91 -2.23 -4.54
CA SER A 146 -7.79 -3.30 -3.55
C SER A 146 -7.94 -2.77 -2.13
N CYS A 147 -8.07 -3.69 -1.18
CA CYS A 147 -8.30 -3.34 0.20
C CYS A 147 -7.01 -3.14 1.01
N PRO A 148 -6.94 -2.08 1.84
CA PRO A 148 -5.79 -1.84 2.69
C PRO A 148 -5.71 -2.88 3.81
N LEU A 149 -4.52 -2.96 4.40
CA LEU A 149 -4.31 -3.63 5.67
C LEU A 149 -5.14 -2.92 6.74
N SER A 150 -5.97 -3.66 7.46
CA SER A 150 -6.64 -3.15 8.65
C SER A 150 -5.63 -3.16 9.79
N PHE A 151 -5.08 -1.99 10.12
CA PHE A 151 -4.41 -1.83 11.40
C PHE A 151 -5.51 -1.68 12.44
N TYR A 152 -5.98 -2.79 13.01
CA TYR A 152 -6.59 -2.69 14.33
C TYR A 152 -5.50 -2.11 15.23
N PRO A 153 -5.75 -0.99 15.94
CA PRO A 153 -4.82 -0.52 16.94
C PRO A 153 -4.67 -1.66 17.94
N GLN A 154 -3.46 -2.20 18.06
CA GLN A 154 -3.15 -3.07 19.19
C GLN A 154 -3.19 -2.17 20.42
N LEU A 155 -4.25 -2.36 21.22
CA LEU A 155 -4.47 -1.73 22.51
C LEU A 155 -3.36 -2.13 23.49
#